data_AF-A0A358M9N3-F1
#
_entry.id   AF-A0A358M9N3-F1
#
_cell.length_a   1.000
_cell.length_b   1.000
_cell.length_c   1.000
_cell.angle_alpha   90.00
_cell.angle_beta   90.00
_cell.angle_gamma   90.00
#
_symmetry.space_group_name_H-M   'P 1'
#
loop_
_entity.id
_entity.type
_entity.pdbx_description
1 polymer ?
#
loop_
_entity_poly.entity_id
_entity_poly.type
_entity_poly.pdbx_seq_one_letter_code
_entity_poly.pdbx_strand_id
1 'polypeptide(L)'
;MRKFLKDFKAFATKGNVIDMAVGVVVGGAYSKIVTSLVSDIITPLIGMITGGTSLADKKIVLQAAEIAEDGVTVLTPENALTYGAFIQNIIDFLIIA
;
A
#
# COMPACT_ATOMS: atom_id res chain seq x y z
N MET A 1 -2.17 31.92 -24.08
CA MET A 1 -1.44 31.58 -22.83
C MET A 1 -1.64 32.59 -21.69
N ARG A 2 -1.47 33.90 -21.88
CA ARG A 2 -1.61 34.89 -20.78
C ARG A 2 -2.99 34.90 -20.09
N LYS A 3 -4.06 34.69 -20.85
CA LYS A 3 -5.45 34.61 -20.32
C LYS A 3 -5.65 33.41 -19.39
N PHE A 4 -5.20 32.22 -19.83
CA PHE A 4 -5.24 30.99 -19.03
C PHE A 4 -4.51 31.13 -17.69
N LEU A 5 -3.31 31.72 -17.66
CA LEU A 5 -2.58 31.93 -16.41
C LEU A 5 -3.30 32.88 -15.44
N LYS A 6 -4.02 33.88 -15.98
CA LYS A 6 -4.80 34.83 -15.18
C LYS A 6 -6.05 34.17 -14.61
N ASP A 7 -6.74 33.37 -15.42
CA ASP A 7 -7.94 32.62 -15.04
C ASP A 7 -7.59 31.49 -14.06
N PHE A 8 -6.46 30.80 -14.26
CA PHE A 8 -5.93 29.79 -13.34
C PHE A 8 -5.53 30.41 -12.01
N LYS A 9 -4.85 31.57 -12.00
CA LYS A 9 -4.54 32.28 -10.75
C LYS A 9 -5.82 32.63 -9.99
N ALA A 10 -6.84 33.17 -10.67
CA ALA A 10 -8.12 33.50 -10.06
C ALA A 10 -8.86 32.26 -9.52
N PHE A 11 -8.72 31.11 -10.18
CA PHE A 11 -9.26 29.82 -9.73
C PHE A 11 -8.49 29.27 -8.51
N ALA A 12 -7.16 29.27 -8.56
CA ALA A 12 -6.29 28.73 -7.52
C ALA A 12 -6.32 29.57 -6.24
N THR A 13 -6.59 30.88 -6.32
CA THR A 13 -6.74 31.75 -5.14
C THR A 13 -8.11 31.66 -4.49
N LYS A 14 -9.04 30.84 -4.99
CA LYS A 14 -10.31 30.60 -4.31
C LYS A 14 -10.04 29.86 -3.01
N GLY A 15 -10.51 30.40 -1.88
CA GLY A 15 -10.31 29.80 -0.55
C GLY A 15 -10.66 28.32 -0.49
N ASN A 16 -11.83 27.93 -1.03
CA ASN A 16 -12.26 26.52 -1.10
C ASN A 16 -11.27 25.60 -1.86
N VAL A 17 -10.58 26.10 -2.89
CA VAL A 17 -9.60 25.31 -3.66
C VAL A 17 -8.29 25.17 -2.88
N ILE A 18 -7.86 26.23 -2.19
CA ILE A 18 -6.66 26.20 -1.33
C ILE A 18 -6.89 25.26 -0.15
N ASP A 19 -8.01 25.39 0.55
CA ASP A 19 -8.31 24.58 1.74
C ASP A 19 -8.42 23.09 1.36
N MET A 20 -9.05 22.78 0.22
CA MET A 20 -9.09 21.42 -0.32
C MET A 20 -7.69 20.91 -0.68
N ALA A 21 -6.86 21.72 -1.33
CA ALA A 21 -5.49 21.34 -1.69
C ALA A 21 -4.63 21.08 -0.45
N VAL A 22 -4.74 21.92 0.59
CA VAL A 22 -4.06 21.71 1.87
C VAL A 22 -4.55 20.43 2.53
N GLY A 23 -5.86 20.17 2.55
CA GLY A 23 -6.43 18.94 3.09
C GLY A 23 -5.88 17.68 2.42
N VAL A 24 -5.75 17.67 1.09
CA VAL A 24 -5.18 16.55 0.33
C VAL A 24 -3.68 16.37 0.62
N VAL A 25 -2.92 17.46 0.68
CA VAL A 25 -1.47 17.40 0.96
C VAL A 25 -1.21 16.91 2.38
N VAL A 26 -1.94 17.43 3.37
CA VAL A 26 -1.82 17.02 4.77
C VAL A 26 -2.31 15.58 4.95
N GLY A 27 -3.44 15.20 4.35
CA GLY A 27 -3.95 13.82 4.39
C GLY A 27 -2.96 12.82 3.79
N GLY A 28 -2.34 13.15 2.65
CA GLY A 28 -1.31 12.31 2.03
C GLY A 28 -0.03 12.21 2.85
N ALA A 29 0.40 13.31 3.49
CA ALA A 29 1.57 13.30 4.37
C ALA A 29 1.31 12.51 5.67
N TYR A 30 0.14 12.69 6.28
CA TYR A 30 -0.26 11.96 7.48
C TYR A 30 -0.40 10.46 7.23
N SER A 31 -1.04 10.08 6.12
CA SER A 31 -1.15 8.68 5.72
C SER A 31 0.23 8.02 5.60
N LYS A 32 1.23 8.70 5.04
CA LYS A 32 2.61 8.17 5.00
C LYS A 32 3.23 7.94 6.37
N ILE A 33 3.00 8.84 7.33
CA ILE A 33 3.48 8.68 8.71
C ILE A 33 2.84 7.45 9.33
N VAL A 34 1.53 7.29 9.18
CA VAL A 34 0.81 6.14 9.71
C VAL A 34 1.26 4.85 9.02
N THR A 35 1.41 4.85 7.69
CA THR A 35 1.92 3.70 6.94
C THR A 35 3.31 3.28 7.42
N SER A 36 4.24 4.23 7.62
CA SER A 36 5.58 3.95 8.14
C SER A 36 5.54 3.38 9.56
N LEU A 37 4.66 3.89 10.43
CA LEU A 37 4.46 3.32 11.76
C LEU A 37 4.02 1.85 11.68
N VAL A 38 3.10 1.53 10.77
CA VAL A 38 2.64 0.15 10.63
C VAL A 38 3.72 -0.73 9.98
N SER A 39 4.27 -0.33 8.83
CA SER A 39 5.23 -1.14 8.08
C SER A 39 6.57 -1.31 8.78
N ASP A 40 7.06 -0.27 9.46
CA ASP A 40 8.44 -0.21 9.94
C ASP A 40 8.54 -0.54 11.44
N ILE A 41 7.43 -0.45 12.18
CA ILE A 41 7.41 -0.70 13.63
C ILE A 41 6.47 -1.86 13.95
N ILE A 42 5.19 -1.77 13.59
CA ILE A 42 4.18 -2.78 14.00
C ILE A 42 4.44 -4.11 13.30
N THR A 43 4.66 -4.12 11.99
CA THR A 43 4.85 -5.35 11.21
C THR A 43 6.10 -6.14 11.64
N PRO A 44 7.27 -5.52 11.88
CA PRO A 44 8.43 -6.23 12.44
C PRO A 44 8.20 -6.75 13.86
N LEU A 45 7.49 -6.00 14.71
CA LEU A 45 7.14 -6.46 16.06
C LEU A 45 6.21 -7.68 16.04
N ILE A 46 5.20 -7.66 15.17
CA ILE A 46 4.34 -8.83 14.94
C ILE A 46 5.17 -9.99 14.38
N GLY A 47 6.03 -9.72 13.40
CA GLY A 47 6.95 -10.68 12.79
C GLY A 47 7.87 -11.37 13.80
N MET A 48 8.36 -10.64 14.79
CA MET A 48 9.15 -11.21 15.89
C MET A 48 8.33 -12.17 16.75
N ILE A 49 7.08 -11.83 17.05
CA ILE A 49 6.18 -12.69 17.86
C ILE A 49 5.75 -13.94 17.07
N THR A 50 5.62 -13.83 15.74
CA THR A 50 5.23 -14.94 14.85
C THR A 50 6.40 -15.83 14.40
N GLY A 51 7.60 -15.66 14.96
CA GLY A 51 8.75 -16.52 14.69
C GLY A 51 9.55 -16.17 13.43
N GLY A 52 9.52 -14.89 13.01
CA GLY A 52 10.31 -14.37 11.88
C GLY A 52 9.62 -14.47 10.52
N THR A 53 8.43 -15.06 10.43
CA THR A 53 7.60 -14.99 9.22
C THR A 53 6.73 -13.74 9.27
N SER A 54 6.83 -12.87 8.26
CA SER A 54 5.90 -11.75 8.13
C SER A 54 4.48 -12.30 7.99
N LEU A 55 3.51 -11.62 8.60
CA LEU A 55 2.10 -11.98 8.39
C LEU A 55 1.77 -11.96 6.90
N ALA A 56 2.39 -11.06 6.13
CA ALA A 56 2.27 -10.98 4.67
C ALA A 56 2.73 -12.23 3.91
N ASP A 57 3.70 -12.98 4.45
CA ASP A 57 4.28 -14.16 3.79
C ASP A 57 3.39 -15.41 3.93
N LYS A 58 2.36 -15.32 4.78
CA LYS A 58 1.42 -16.42 4.96
C LYS A 58 0.54 -16.56 3.72
N LYS A 59 0.85 -17.58 2.92
CA LYS A 59 0.08 -17.98 1.73
C LYS A 59 -0.31 -19.45 1.81
N ILE A 60 -1.52 -19.78 1.35
CA ILE A 60 -1.93 -21.16 1.07
C ILE A 60 -1.77 -21.38 -0.43
N VAL A 61 -0.87 -22.27 -0.82
CA VAL A 61 -0.67 -22.64 -2.23
C VAL A 61 -1.81 -23.58 -2.63
N LEU A 62 -2.69 -23.13 -3.51
CA LEU A 62 -3.83 -23.90 -4.02
C LEU A 62 -3.42 -24.77 -5.22
N GLN A 63 -2.46 -24.30 -6.01
CA GLN A 63 -1.81 -25.06 -7.07
C GLN A 63 -0.31 -24.75 -7.05
N ALA A 64 0.51 -25.78 -6.83
CA ALA A 64 1.96 -25.66 -6.91
C ALA A 64 2.36 -25.31 -8.35
N ALA A 65 3.36 -24.43 -8.50
CA ALA A 65 3.91 -24.14 -9.82
C ALA A 65 4.46 -25.43 -10.44
N GLU A 66 4.01 -25.77 -11.64
CA GLU A 66 4.66 -26.81 -12.43
C GLU A 66 5.90 -26.22 -13.09
N ILE A 67 7.05 -26.70 -12.64
CA ILE A 67 8.38 -26.35 -13.17
C ILE A 67 8.71 -27.42 -14.23
N ALA A 68 9.13 -27.00 -15.43
CA ALA A 68 9.64 -27.96 -16.41
C ALA A 68 10.90 -28.67 -15.88
N GLU A 69 11.25 -29.81 -16.47
CA GLU A 69 12.40 -30.65 -16.11
C GLU A 69 13.77 -29.90 -16.14
N ASP A 70 13.79 -28.66 -16.66
CA ASP A 70 14.94 -27.76 -16.72
C ASP A 70 15.11 -26.85 -15.48
N GLY A 71 14.16 -26.84 -14.55
CA GLY A 71 14.23 -26.05 -13.31
C GLY A 71 14.17 -24.52 -13.49
N VAL A 72 13.96 -24.02 -14.71
CA VAL A 72 14.05 -22.58 -15.06
C VAL A 72 12.77 -22.07 -15.72
N THR A 73 12.02 -22.93 -16.44
CA THR A 73 10.78 -22.52 -17.10
C THR A 73 9.54 -22.87 -16.27
N VAL A 74 8.82 -21.83 -15.84
CA VAL A 74 7.55 -21.93 -15.13
C VAL A 74 6.43 -22.12 -16.17
N LEU A 75 5.85 -23.32 -16.26
CA LEU A 75 4.78 -23.61 -17.22
C LEU A 75 3.42 -23.10 -16.73
N THR A 76 3.20 -23.17 -15.42
CA THR A 76 2.05 -22.55 -14.75
C THR A 76 2.52 -21.79 -13.51
N PRO A 77 2.19 -20.50 -13.37
CA PRO A 77 2.55 -19.73 -12.18
C PRO A 77 1.86 -20.32 -10.94
N GLU A 78 2.53 -20.25 -9.78
CA GLU A 78 1.93 -20.66 -8.51
C GLU A 78 0.60 -19.93 -8.28
N ASN A 79 -0.47 -20.68 -8.03
CA ASN A 79 -1.73 -20.10 -7.61
C ASN A 79 -1.83 -20.21 -6.10
N ALA A 80 -1.51 -19.12 -5.41
CA ALA A 80 -1.50 -19.07 -3.96
C ALA A 80 -2.46 -18.00 -3.43
N LEU A 81 -3.26 -18.38 -2.45
CA LEU A 81 -4.07 -17.45 -1.68
C LEU A 81 -3.20 -16.78 -0.62
N THR A 82 -2.82 -15.52 -0.86
CA THR A 82 -2.01 -14.69 0.04
C THR A 82 -2.87 -14.04 1.14
N TYR A 83 -3.52 -14.86 1.96
CA TYR A 83 -4.38 -14.40 3.07
C TYR A 83 -3.62 -13.54 4.08
N GLY A 84 -2.32 -13.76 4.22
CA GLY A 84 -1.42 -12.96 5.03
C GLY A 84 -1.38 -11.49 4.64
N ALA A 85 -1.16 -11.22 3.35
CA ALA A 85 -1.17 -9.87 2.81
C ALA A 85 -2.55 -9.21 2.92
N PHE A 86 -3.62 -10.00 2.78
CA PHE A 86 -4.98 -9.50 2.96
C PHE A 86 -5.26 -9.03 4.40
N ILE A 87 -4.86 -9.82 5.41
CA ILE A 87 -5.00 -9.44 6.82
C ILE A 87 -4.14 -8.21 7.14
N GLN A 88 -2.92 -8.15 6.62
CA GLN A 88 -2.05 -6.97 6.77
C GLN A 88 -2.73 -5.71 6.23
N ASN A 89 -3.31 -5.77 5.03
CA ASN A 89 -4.02 -4.63 4.44
C ASN A 89 -5.25 -4.21 5.26
N ILE A 90 -5.94 -5.15 5.92
CA ILE A 90 -7.04 -4.82 6.84
C ILE A 90 -6.52 -4.08 8.07
N ILE A 91 -5.39 -4.53 8.63
CA ILE A 91 -4.76 -3.87 9.78
C ILE A 91 -4.32 -2.46 9.39
N ASP A 92 -3.64 -2.31 8.25
CA ASP A 92 -3.21 -1.02 7.72
C ASP A 92 -4.42 -0.09 7.53
N PHE A 93 -5.52 -0.59 6.95
CA PHE A 93 -6.75 0.17 6.78
C PHE A 93 -7.36 0.60 8.12
N LEU A 94 -7.48 -0.29 9.10
CA LEU A 94 -8.03 0.03 10.42
C LEU A 94 -7.18 1.02 11.23
N ILE A 95 -5.90 1.11 10.93
CA ILE A 95 -4.98 2.05 11.59
C ILE A 95 -4.97 3.42 10.88
N ILE A 96 -5.15 3.44 9.56
CA ILE A 96 -5.16 4.66 8.75
C ILE A 96 -6.54 5.35 8.75
N ALA A 97 -7.63 4.57 8.78
CA ALA A 97 -9.01 5.06 8.80
C ALA A 97 -9.42 5.62 10.17
#